data_AF-A0A1U7XEJ6-F1
#
_entry.id   AF-A0A1U7XEJ6-F1
#
_cell.length_a   1.000
_cell.length_b   1.000
_cell.length_c   1.000
_cell.angle_alpha   90.00
_cell.angle_beta   90.00
_cell.angle_gamma   90.00
#
_symmetry.space_group_name_H-M   'P 1'
#
loop_
_entity.id
_entity.type
_entity.pdbx_description
1 polymer ?
#
loop_
_entity_poly.entity_id
_entity_poly.type
_entity_poly.pdbx_seq_one_letter_code
_entity_poly.pdbx_strand_id
1 'polypeptide(L)'
;MQQLPLNSTTRTLQMVHEQFEDSSNHETNEQSKEQGPYAEKRKRVKTLMSSVHGRKEHKLIVLNENNQHIGPTDIVVVELGSFLGTLARNAPFCPLNVFNRRKLETKEDMWKYIKGKYDIPDAAKRWIFDSIANAWRKYKNQLMKDHFQVYENDELRMEKRLVDVPESQFRDLNY
;
A
#
# COMPACT_ATOMS: atom_id res chain seq x y z
N MET A 1 1.46 30.50 23.51
CA MET A 1 1.91 29.57 22.44
C MET A 1 0.69 28.82 21.93
N GLN A 2 0.02 29.32 20.90
CA GLN A 2 -1.07 28.58 20.23
C GLN A 2 -0.44 27.57 19.29
N GLN A 3 -0.75 26.28 19.45
CA GLN A 3 -0.42 25.27 18.45
C GLN A 3 -1.25 25.57 17.21
N LEU A 4 -0.59 25.88 16.09
CA LEU A 4 -1.23 26.00 14.79
C LEU A 4 -1.88 24.66 14.42
N PRO A 5 -3.13 24.64 13.90
CA PRO A 5 -3.73 23.38 13.44
C PRO A 5 -2.91 22.84 12.27
N LEU A 6 -2.42 21.60 12.39
CA LEU A 6 -1.82 20.88 11.26
C LEU A 6 -2.86 20.82 10.15
N ASN A 7 -2.50 21.28 8.95
CA ASN A 7 -3.34 21.06 7.78
C ASN A 7 -3.51 19.54 7.53
N SER A 8 -4.64 19.15 6.94
CA SER A 8 -5.02 17.76 6.66
C SER A 8 -3.93 16.99 5.88
N THR A 9 -3.19 17.73 5.06
CA THR A 9 -2.02 17.32 4.26
C THR A 9 -0.86 16.80 5.12
N THR A 10 -0.42 17.55 6.13
CA THR A 10 0.68 17.14 7.04
C THR A 10 0.25 15.94 7.89
N ARG A 11 -1.03 15.89 8.28
CA ARG A 11 -1.58 14.78 9.05
C ARG A 11 -1.53 13.46 8.29
N THR A 12 -1.82 13.46 6.98
CA THR A 12 -1.80 12.23 6.16
C THR A 12 -0.39 11.64 6.08
N LEU A 13 0.63 12.46 5.83
CA LEU A 13 2.02 12.02 5.81
C LEU A 13 2.47 11.47 7.17
N GLN A 14 2.08 12.13 8.26
CA GLN A 14 2.39 11.70 9.60
C GLN A 14 1.77 10.33 9.92
N MET A 15 0.47 10.15 9.63
CA MET A 15 -0.22 8.87 9.83
C MET A 15 0.43 7.73 9.05
N VAL A 16 0.88 7.99 7.82
CA VAL A 16 1.59 7.00 7.00
C VAL A 16 2.91 6.63 7.65
N HIS A 17 3.69 7.61 8.12
CA HIS A 17 4.95 7.34 8.80
C HIS A 17 4.72 6.49 10.05
N GLU A 18 3.76 6.87 10.90
CA GLU A 18 3.39 6.13 12.11
C GLU A 18 2.98 4.67 11.82
N GLN A 19 2.16 4.41 10.79
CA GLN A 19 1.74 3.06 10.42
C GLN A 19 2.90 2.13 10.02
N PHE A 20 3.91 2.68 9.35
CA PHE A 20 5.06 1.88 8.89
C PHE A 20 6.18 1.76 9.94
N GLU A 21 6.24 2.67 10.91
CA GLU A 21 7.14 2.55 12.07
C GLU A 21 6.61 1.53 13.10
N ASP A 22 5.29 1.51 13.37
CA ASP A 22 4.68 0.57 14.33
C ASP A 22 4.75 -0.90 13.85
N SER A 23 4.65 -1.10 12.53
CA SER A 23 4.80 -2.42 11.90
C SER A 23 6.22 -3.01 12.01
N SER A 24 7.22 -2.23 12.43
CA SER A 24 8.59 -2.72 12.69
C SER A 24 8.71 -3.53 13.98
N ASN A 25 7.69 -3.54 14.85
CA ASN A 25 7.75 -4.14 16.18
C ASN A 25 7.05 -5.50 16.32
N HIS A 26 6.50 -6.08 15.24
CA HIS A 26 5.78 -7.36 15.30
C HIS A 26 6.27 -8.36 14.23
N GLU A 27 7.53 -8.80 14.33
CA GLU A 27 7.88 -10.15 13.90
C GLU A 27 7.46 -11.13 15.00
N THR A 28 6.22 -11.63 14.95
CA THR A 28 5.85 -12.81 15.73
C THR A 28 5.92 -14.03 14.84
N ASN A 29 7.06 -14.70 14.96
CA ASN A 29 7.22 -16.11 14.69
C ASN A 29 6.28 -16.90 15.61
N GLU A 30 5.24 -17.53 15.08
CA GLU A 30 4.68 -18.74 15.71
C GLU A 30 4.41 -19.84 14.68
N GLN A 31 5.33 -20.79 14.76
CA GLN A 31 5.29 -22.16 14.29
C GLN A 31 4.22 -22.95 15.06
N SER A 32 3.23 -23.50 14.36
CA SER A 32 2.50 -24.69 14.82
C SER A 32 2.76 -25.82 13.82
N LYS A 33 3.36 -26.90 14.32
CA LYS A 33 3.56 -28.16 13.61
C LYS A 33 2.30 -28.99 13.78
N GLU A 34 1.69 -29.41 12.67
CA GLU A 34 1.12 -30.75 12.53
C GLU A 34 1.06 -31.10 11.03
N GLN A 35 1.72 -32.20 10.66
CA GLN A 35 1.83 -32.68 9.29
C GLN A 35 0.65 -33.61 8.98
N GLY A 36 -0.20 -33.21 8.04
CA GLY A 36 -1.13 -34.09 7.32
C GLY A 36 -0.80 -34.12 5.81
N PRO A 37 -1.19 -35.16 5.05
CA PRO A 37 -0.82 -35.35 3.66
C PRO A 37 -1.67 -34.49 2.71
N TYR A 38 -1.55 -33.18 2.85
CA TYR A 38 -1.86 -32.22 1.78
C TYR A 38 -1.00 -30.98 2.05
N ALA A 39 0.15 -30.91 1.38
CA ALA A 39 1.01 -29.74 1.48
C ALA A 39 0.29 -28.55 0.81
N GLU A 40 -0.53 -27.84 1.58
CA GLU A 40 -0.99 -26.51 1.18
C GLU A 40 0.24 -25.66 0.91
N LYS A 41 0.40 -25.26 -0.36
CA LYS A 41 1.46 -24.35 -0.76
C LYS A 41 1.38 -23.12 0.14
N ARG A 42 2.43 -22.85 0.92
CA ARG A 42 2.50 -21.66 1.78
C ARG A 42 2.16 -20.45 0.93
N LYS A 43 1.02 -19.82 1.21
CA LYS A 43 0.63 -18.57 0.54
C LYS A 43 1.72 -17.54 0.86
N ARG A 44 2.29 -16.92 -0.17
CA ARG A 44 3.32 -15.89 0.01
C ARG A 44 2.74 -14.77 0.87
N VAL A 45 3.40 -14.48 2.00
CA VAL A 45 3.00 -13.39 2.88
C VAL A 45 3.08 -12.07 2.13
N LYS A 46 2.11 -11.18 2.38
CA LYS A 46 2.08 -9.82 1.85
C LYS A 46 3.38 -9.09 2.22
N THR A 47 4.13 -8.56 1.24
CA THR A 47 5.31 -7.73 1.54
C THR A 47 4.89 -6.40 2.15
N LEU A 48 5.58 -5.99 3.22
CA LEU A 48 5.39 -4.68 3.89
C LEU A 48 6.42 -3.65 3.42
N MET A 49 7.53 -4.07 2.80
CA MET A 49 8.63 -3.20 2.35
C MET A 49 9.15 -2.25 3.45
N SER A 50 9.17 -2.68 4.72
CA SER A 50 9.53 -1.85 5.88
C SER A 50 10.89 -1.18 5.73
N SER A 51 11.87 -1.88 5.14
CA SER A 51 13.19 -1.32 4.83
C SER A 51 13.15 -0.13 3.86
N VAL A 52 12.18 -0.11 2.93
CA VAL A 52 11.95 1.02 2.03
C VAL A 52 11.24 2.15 2.76
N HIS A 53 10.23 1.84 3.57
CA HIS A 53 9.48 2.85 4.32
C HIS A 53 10.35 3.58 5.36
N GLY A 54 11.26 2.88 6.04
CA GLY A 54 12.20 3.46 7.01
C GLY A 54 13.46 4.09 6.38
N ARG A 55 13.64 3.96 5.07
CA ARG A 55 14.85 4.45 4.37
C ARG A 55 14.95 5.97 4.43
N LYS A 56 16.15 6.47 4.71
CA LYS A 56 16.50 7.91 4.64
C LYS A 56 17.23 8.27 3.34
N GLU A 57 17.97 7.33 2.78
CA GLU A 57 18.65 7.51 1.50
C GLU A 57 17.70 7.35 0.31
N HIS A 58 17.98 8.04 -0.78
CA HIS A 58 17.18 7.95 -2.00
C HIS A 58 17.85 7.01 -3.00
N LYS A 59 17.06 6.14 -3.64
CA LYS A 59 17.54 5.36 -4.79
C LYS A 59 17.20 6.07 -6.09
N LEU A 60 18.19 6.18 -6.98
CA LEU A 60 18.01 6.74 -8.33
C LEU A 60 17.06 5.87 -9.16
N ILE A 61 16.16 6.52 -9.90
CA ILE A 61 15.32 5.89 -10.90
C ILE A 61 15.66 6.44 -12.29
N VAL A 62 16.01 5.54 -13.21
CA VAL A 62 16.28 5.86 -14.62
C VAL A 62 15.02 5.59 -15.44
N LEU A 63 14.66 6.55 -16.28
CA LEU A 63 13.49 6.47 -17.15
C LEU A 63 13.87 6.16 -18.59
N ASN A 64 12.97 5.48 -19.32
CA ASN A 64 13.01 5.39 -20.77
C ASN A 64 12.33 6.59 -21.44
N GLU A 65 12.33 6.61 -22.77
CA GLU A 65 11.71 7.64 -23.61
C GLU A 65 10.19 7.80 -23.35
N ASN A 66 9.53 6.75 -22.85
CA ASN A 66 8.12 6.74 -22.48
C ASN A 66 7.87 7.19 -21.03
N ASN A 67 8.89 7.70 -20.33
CA ASN A 67 8.86 8.08 -18.93
C ASN A 67 8.52 6.94 -17.97
N GLN A 68 8.81 5.70 -18.36
CA GLN A 68 8.66 4.51 -17.53
C GLN A 68 10.01 4.19 -16.88
N HIS A 69 10.00 3.76 -15.61
CA HIS A 69 11.24 3.30 -14.97
C HIS A 69 11.78 2.03 -15.65
N ILE A 70 13.09 2.00 -15.90
CA ILE A 70 13.78 0.85 -16.50
C ILE A 70 15.07 0.48 -15.75
N GLY A 71 15.49 1.28 -14.76
CA GLY A 71 16.77 1.06 -14.10
C GLY A 71 17.01 2.00 -12.92
N PRO A 72 18.23 1.98 -12.34
CA PRO A 72 19.48 1.53 -12.94
C PRO A 72 19.73 0.01 -12.94
N THR A 73 19.00 -0.75 -12.12
CA THR A 73 19.07 -2.23 -12.06
C THR A 73 17.68 -2.85 -11.95
N ASP A 74 17.53 -4.10 -12.38
CA ASP A 74 16.26 -4.84 -12.26
C ASP A 74 15.78 -4.95 -10.81
N ILE A 75 16.72 -5.02 -9.86
CA ILE A 75 16.41 -5.05 -8.42
C ILE A 75 15.68 -3.77 -8.01
N VAL A 76 16.15 -2.60 -8.47
CA VAL A 76 15.52 -1.31 -8.16
C VAL A 76 14.13 -1.20 -8.82
N VAL A 77 13.98 -1.70 -10.05
CA VAL A 77 12.70 -1.74 -10.77
C VAL A 77 11.67 -2.58 -9.99
N VAL A 78 12.06 -3.80 -9.59
CA VAL A 78 11.20 -4.70 -8.81
C VAL A 78 10.88 -4.14 -7.43
N GLU A 79 11.86 -3.52 -6.78
CA GLU A 79 11.69 -2.90 -5.46
C GLU A 79 10.72 -1.72 -5.53
N LEU A 80 10.86 -0.83 -6.51
CA LEU A 80 9.94 0.29 -6.70
C LEU A 80 8.53 -0.23 -6.97
N GLY A 81 8.35 -1.17 -7.90
CA GLY A 81 7.03 -1.77 -8.16
C GLY A 81 6.38 -2.38 -6.91
N SER A 82 7.17 -3.07 -6.09
CA SER A 82 6.70 -3.67 -4.83
C SER A 82 6.30 -2.61 -3.81
N PHE A 83 7.10 -1.54 -3.67
CA PHE A 83 6.81 -0.39 -2.82
C PHE A 83 5.54 0.36 -3.27
N LEU A 84 5.35 0.62 -4.57
CA LEU A 84 4.11 1.21 -5.06
C LEU A 84 2.88 0.34 -4.72
N GLY A 85 3.06 -0.99 -4.70
CA GLY A 85 2.06 -1.94 -4.25
C GLY A 85 1.73 -1.87 -2.75
N THR A 86 2.64 -1.43 -1.88
CA THR A 86 2.32 -1.16 -0.46
C THR A 86 1.50 0.12 -0.33
N LEU A 87 1.84 1.17 -1.07
CA LEU A 87 1.08 2.43 -1.10
C LEU A 87 -0.34 2.23 -1.63
N ALA A 88 -0.52 1.34 -2.60
CA ALA A 88 -1.82 0.99 -3.14
C ALA A 88 -2.76 0.32 -2.12
N ARG A 89 -2.22 -0.27 -1.06
CA ARG A 89 -2.98 -0.92 0.02
C ARG A 89 -3.13 -0.04 1.25
N ASN A 90 -2.40 1.07 1.31
CA ASN A 90 -2.39 1.98 2.43
C ASN A 90 -3.67 2.84 2.45
N ALA A 91 -4.45 2.74 3.52
CA ALA A 91 -5.76 3.39 3.64
C ALA A 91 -5.72 4.93 3.58
N PRO A 92 -4.77 5.64 4.23
CA PRO A 92 -4.61 7.10 4.07
C PRO A 92 -4.37 7.55 2.62
N PHE A 93 -3.59 6.78 1.86
CA PHE A 93 -3.23 7.13 0.50
C PHE A 93 -4.22 6.64 -0.55
N CYS A 94 -4.76 5.43 -0.36
CA CYS A 94 -5.62 4.74 -1.31
C CYS A 94 -6.83 4.12 -0.59
N PRO A 95 -7.75 4.94 -0.09
CA PRO A 95 -8.94 4.45 0.61
C PRO A 95 -9.80 3.56 -0.29
N LEU A 96 -10.29 2.44 0.26
CA LEU A 96 -11.07 1.46 -0.50
C LEU A 96 -12.52 1.89 -0.76
N ASN A 97 -13.07 2.72 0.13
CA ASN A 97 -14.44 3.23 0.08
C ASN A 97 -14.61 4.46 -0.84
N VAL A 98 -13.54 4.94 -1.48
CA VAL A 98 -13.62 6.05 -2.45
C VAL A 98 -13.71 5.51 -3.87
N PHE A 99 -14.85 5.76 -4.53
CA PHE A 99 -15.08 5.32 -5.91
C PHE A 99 -14.19 6.05 -6.93
N ASN A 100 -13.95 7.35 -6.73
CA ASN A 100 -13.18 8.19 -7.66
C ASN A 100 -11.83 8.63 -7.08
N ARG A 101 -10.82 7.77 -7.22
CA ARG A 101 -9.43 8.07 -6.85
C ARG A 101 -8.88 9.35 -7.51
N ARG A 102 -9.44 9.80 -8.65
CA ARG A 102 -8.93 10.98 -9.35
C ARG A 102 -9.05 12.26 -8.52
N LYS A 103 -9.98 12.31 -7.58
CA LYS A 103 -10.27 13.46 -6.71
C LYS A 103 -9.58 13.42 -5.34
N LEU A 104 -8.65 12.49 -5.09
CA LEU A 104 -7.92 12.46 -3.82
C LEU A 104 -6.97 13.65 -3.72
N GLU A 105 -7.15 14.44 -2.66
CA GLU A 105 -6.27 15.55 -2.29
C GLU A 105 -4.87 15.08 -1.83
N THR A 106 -4.72 13.79 -1.52
CA THR A 106 -3.49 13.19 -0.99
C THR A 106 -2.47 12.79 -2.07
N LYS A 107 -2.73 13.08 -3.35
CA LYS A 107 -1.81 12.72 -4.45
C LYS A 107 -0.47 13.45 -4.32
N GLU A 108 -0.47 14.72 -3.99
CA GLU A 108 0.73 15.53 -3.85
C GLU A 108 1.58 15.06 -2.67
N ASP A 109 0.93 14.68 -1.56
CA ASP A 109 1.58 14.08 -0.40
C ASP A 109 2.18 12.72 -0.73
N MET A 110 1.43 11.87 -1.43
CA MET A 110 1.93 10.58 -1.91
C MET A 110 3.14 10.77 -2.83
N TRP A 111 3.11 11.77 -3.71
CA TRP A 111 4.24 12.10 -4.57
C TRP A 111 5.45 12.55 -3.76
N LYS A 112 5.26 13.45 -2.78
CA LYS A 112 6.30 13.90 -1.86
C LYS A 112 6.89 12.73 -1.07
N TYR A 113 6.04 11.82 -0.59
CA TYR A 113 6.44 10.61 0.13
C TYR A 113 7.32 9.70 -0.74
N ILE A 114 6.91 9.45 -1.99
CA ILE A 114 7.68 8.63 -2.94
C ILE A 114 9.03 9.29 -3.26
N LYS A 115 9.05 10.60 -3.52
CA LYS A 115 10.29 11.35 -3.77
C LYS A 115 11.22 11.43 -2.55
N GLY A 116 10.70 11.23 -1.34
CA GLY A 116 11.52 11.07 -0.14
C GLY A 116 12.19 9.71 0.00
N LYS A 117 11.90 8.74 -0.89
CA LYS A 117 12.50 7.40 -0.90
C LYS A 117 13.31 7.10 -2.16
N TYR A 118 13.08 7.88 -3.22
CA TYR A 118 13.65 7.69 -4.53
C TYR A 118 13.90 9.04 -5.21
N ASP A 119 15.02 9.14 -5.92
CA ASP A 119 15.27 10.25 -6.83
C ASP A 119 14.62 9.94 -8.17
N ILE A 120 13.36 10.36 -8.31
CA ILE A 120 12.53 10.11 -9.50
C ILE A 120 12.31 11.41 -10.26
N PRO A 121 12.60 11.47 -11.57
CA PRO A 121 12.24 12.62 -12.38
C PRO A 121 10.71 12.82 -12.44
N ASP A 122 10.24 14.07 -12.41
CA ASP A 122 8.81 14.39 -12.41
C ASP A 122 8.07 13.86 -13.65
N ALA A 123 8.79 13.61 -14.75
CA ALA A 123 8.27 12.96 -15.95
C ALA A 123 7.64 11.59 -15.66
N ALA A 124 8.12 10.86 -14.64
CA ALA A 124 7.57 9.56 -14.24
C ALA A 124 6.27 9.67 -13.44
N LYS A 125 5.89 10.86 -12.96
CA LYS A 125 4.77 11.06 -12.01
C LYS A 125 3.50 10.36 -12.52
N ARG A 126 3.18 10.53 -13.81
CA ARG A 126 2.03 9.87 -14.44
C ARG A 126 2.10 8.35 -14.34
N TRP A 127 3.23 7.76 -14.77
CA TRP A 127 3.44 6.31 -14.74
C TRP A 127 3.34 5.74 -13.32
N ILE A 128 3.90 6.45 -12.34
CA ILE A 128 3.84 6.07 -10.91
C ILE A 128 2.38 6.01 -10.45
N PHE A 129 1.60 7.06 -10.69
CA PHE A 129 0.19 7.07 -10.26
C PHE A 129 -0.66 6.04 -10.99
N ASP A 130 -0.42 5.80 -12.29
CA ASP A 130 -1.10 4.75 -13.04
C ASP A 130 -0.77 3.36 -12.47
N SER A 131 0.49 3.12 -12.08
CA SER A 131 0.92 1.87 -11.45
C SER A 131 0.26 1.64 -10.09
N ILE A 132 0.20 2.66 -9.24
CA ILE A 132 -0.50 2.55 -7.94
C ILE A 132 -2.00 2.39 -8.17
N ALA A 133 -2.60 3.03 -9.18
CA ALA A 133 -4.02 2.87 -9.52
C ALA A 133 -4.35 1.45 -10.00
N ASN A 134 -3.48 0.86 -10.82
CA ASN A 134 -3.59 -0.53 -11.25
C ASN A 134 -3.48 -1.49 -10.07
N ALA A 135 -2.49 -1.30 -9.20
CA ALA A 135 -2.31 -2.11 -8.00
C ALA A 135 -3.50 -2.00 -7.04
N TRP A 136 -4.05 -0.80 -6.84
CA TRP A 136 -5.23 -0.58 -5.99
C TRP A 136 -6.47 -1.29 -6.54
N ARG A 137 -6.73 -1.19 -7.86
CA ARG A 137 -7.85 -1.92 -8.49
C ARG A 137 -7.73 -3.43 -8.33
N LYS A 138 -6.53 -3.97 -8.56
CA LYS A 138 -6.25 -5.40 -8.35
C LYS A 138 -6.48 -5.79 -6.89
N TYR A 139 -6.00 -4.99 -5.94
CA TYR A 139 -6.18 -5.23 -4.52
C TYR A 139 -7.65 -5.19 -4.11
N LYS A 140 -8.40 -4.15 -4.49
CA LYS A 140 -9.84 -4.04 -4.20
C LYS A 140 -10.60 -5.24 -4.78
N ASN A 141 -10.33 -5.62 -6.03
CA ASN A 141 -10.97 -6.78 -6.65
C ASN A 141 -10.64 -8.10 -5.94
N GLN A 142 -9.39 -8.30 -5.52
CA GLN A 142 -9.00 -9.50 -4.77
C GLN A 142 -9.69 -9.54 -3.40
N LEU A 143 -9.72 -8.40 -2.69
CA LEU A 143 -10.40 -8.27 -1.40
C LEU A 143 -11.91 -8.55 -1.53
N MET A 144 -12.54 -8.06 -2.60
CA MET A 144 -13.94 -8.38 -2.92
C MET A 144 -14.16 -9.87 -3.10
N LYS A 145 -13.35 -10.50 -3.94
CA LYS A 145 -13.52 -11.90 -4.28
C LYS A 145 -13.26 -12.81 -3.08
N ASP A 146 -12.23 -12.54 -2.30
CA ASP A 146 -11.72 -13.47 -1.28
C ASP A 146 -12.32 -13.26 0.11
N HIS A 147 -12.82 -12.06 0.41
CA HIS A 147 -13.25 -11.72 1.77
C HIS A 147 -14.66 -11.13 1.86
N PHE A 148 -15.17 -10.53 0.79
CA PHE A 148 -16.51 -9.93 0.82
C PHE A 148 -17.56 -10.87 0.22
N GLN A 149 -17.32 -11.38 -0.99
CA GLN A 149 -18.28 -12.24 -1.71
C GLN A 149 -18.30 -13.69 -1.19
N VAL A 150 -17.31 -14.10 -0.40
CA VAL A 150 -17.22 -15.48 0.14
C VAL A 150 -18.27 -15.74 1.21
N TYR A 151 -18.67 -14.72 1.96
CA TYR A 151 -19.62 -14.86 3.05
C TYR A 151 -20.95 -14.22 2.65
N GLU A 152 -22.06 -14.90 2.91
CA GLU A 152 -23.40 -14.38 2.61
C GLU A 152 -23.86 -13.37 3.68
N ASN A 153 -23.51 -13.60 4.95
CA ASN A 153 -23.89 -12.77 6.09
C ASN A 153 -22.87 -11.65 6.35
N ASP A 154 -23.36 -10.43 6.59
CA ASP A 154 -22.54 -9.25 6.87
C ASP A 154 -21.73 -9.39 8.17
N GLU A 155 -22.29 -10.02 9.21
CA GLU A 155 -21.54 -10.22 10.46
C GLU A 155 -20.30 -11.09 10.25
N LEU A 156 -20.45 -12.17 9.46
CA LEU A 156 -19.33 -13.05 9.12
C LEU A 156 -18.30 -12.37 8.22
N ARG A 157 -18.73 -11.51 7.27
CA ARG A 157 -17.82 -10.67 6.48
C ARG A 157 -16.96 -9.80 7.37
N MET A 158 -17.59 -9.13 8.34
CA MET A 158 -16.90 -8.22 9.26
C MET A 158 -15.97 -8.97 10.23
N GLU A 159 -16.38 -10.14 10.72
CA GLU A 159 -15.54 -10.99 11.58
C GLU A 159 -14.30 -11.51 10.85
N LYS A 160 -14.46 -11.94 9.58
CA LYS A 160 -13.36 -12.48 8.75
C LYS A 160 -12.62 -11.42 7.95
N ARG A 161 -12.86 -10.13 8.23
CA ARG A 161 -12.14 -9.00 7.65
C ARG A 161 -10.64 -9.16 7.92
N LEU A 162 -9.84 -8.84 6.92
CA LEU A 162 -8.40 -8.76 7.09
C LEU A 162 -8.02 -7.66 8.09
N VAL A 163 -7.17 -7.99 9.06
CA VAL A 163 -6.74 -7.08 10.14
C VAL A 163 -6.15 -5.77 9.61
N ASP A 164 -5.46 -5.82 8.47
CA ASP A 164 -4.81 -4.67 7.81
C ASP A 164 -5.77 -3.74 7.05
N VAL A 165 -7.05 -4.12 6.91
CA VAL A 165 -8.07 -3.29 6.26
C VAL A 165 -8.90 -2.57 7.32
N PRO A 166 -8.92 -1.22 7.39
CA PRO A 166 -9.74 -0.52 8.38
C PRO A 166 -11.21 -0.90 8.28
N GLU A 167 -11.86 -1.07 9.44
CA GLU A 167 -13.25 -1.50 9.52
C GLU A 167 -14.20 -0.57 8.74
N SER A 168 -14.03 0.74 8.90
CA SER A 168 -14.84 1.74 8.19
C SER A 168 -14.73 1.61 6.67
N GLN A 169 -13.52 1.36 6.15
CA GLN A 169 -13.31 1.19 4.71
C GLN A 169 -13.87 -0.13 4.18
N PHE A 170 -13.85 -1.19 5.00
CA PHE A 170 -14.40 -2.48 4.61
C PHE A 170 -15.92 -2.50 4.64
N ARG A 171 -16.53 -1.83 5.64
CA ARG A 171 -17.98 -1.69 5.78
C ARG A 171 -18.59 -0.93 4.60
N ASP A 172 -17.96 0.16 4.19
CA ASP A 172 -18.44 1.02 3.09
C ASP A 172 -17.98 0.53 1.71
N LEU A 173 -17.52 -0.72 1.61
CA LEU A 173 -16.88 -1.22 0.42
C LEU A 173 -17.91 -1.61 -0.64
N ASN A 174 -18.29 -0.63 -1.45
CA ASN A 174 -19.33 -0.78 -2.46
C ASN A 174 -18.75 -1.05 -3.86
N TYR A 175 -19.60 -1.69 -4.69
CA TYR A 175 -19.37 -2.00 -6.11
C TYR A 175 -19.26 -0.73 -6.96
#